data_AF-A0A1F8Q647-F1
#
_entry.id   AF-A0A1F8Q647-F1
#
_cell.length_a   1.000
_cell.length_b   1.000
_cell.length_c   1.000
_cell.angle_alpha   90.00
_cell.angle_beta   90.00
_cell.angle_gamma   90.00
#
_symmetry.space_group_name_H-M   'P 1'
#
loop_
_entity.id
_entity.type
_entity.pdbx_description
1 polymer ?
#
loop_
_entity_poly.entity_id
_entity_poly.type
_entity_poly.pdbx_seq_one_letter_code
_entity_poly.pdbx_strand_id
1 'polypeptide(L)' 'MSQIGRVTALEVAATGINWNFAPCLAVPQDIRWGRTYEGYGENPHLVARLGAAYVLVLQGDGLQA' A
#
# COMPACT_ATOMS: atom_id res chain seq x y z
N MET A 1 -6.72 1.85 -5.26
CA MET A 1 -5.39 1.78 -4.63
C MET A 1 -4.26 2.01 -5.63
N SER A 2 -4.40 1.51 -6.86
CA SER A 2 -3.47 1.70 -7.98
C SER A 2 -3.02 3.15 -8.23
N GLN A 3 -3.94 4.14 -8.21
CA GLN A 3 -3.56 5.54 -8.39
C GLN A 3 -2.61 6.06 -7.29
N ILE A 4 -2.88 5.71 -6.02
CA ILE A 4 -2.03 6.10 -4.89
C ILE A 4 -0.66 5.41 -5.04
N GLY A 5 -0.65 4.11 -5.32
CA GLY A 5 0.58 3.34 -5.56
C GLY A 5 1.43 3.93 -6.69
N ARG A 6 0.81 4.39 -7.79
CA ARG A 6 1.50 5.04 -8.92
C ARG A 6 2.18 6.33 -8.50
N VAL A 7 1.48 7.20 -7.79
CA VAL A 7 2.06 8.48 -7.33
C VAL A 7 3.20 8.21 -6.35
N THR A 8 3.01 7.31 -5.36
CA THR A 8 4.08 6.94 -4.43
C THR A 8 5.30 6.35 -5.15
N ALA A 9 5.09 5.46 -6.14
CA ALA A 9 6.18 4.88 -6.92
C ALA A 9 7.02 5.95 -7.64
N LEU A 10 6.36 6.92 -8.26
CA LEU A 10 7.01 8.04 -8.96
C LEU A 10 7.81 8.92 -7.99
N GLU A 11 7.22 9.25 -6.83
CA GLU A 11 7.88 10.07 -5.81
C GLU A 11 9.09 9.36 -5.19
N VAL A 12 8.96 8.08 -4.84
CA VAL A 12 10.07 7.27 -4.30
C VAL A 12 11.19 7.15 -5.33
N ALA A 13 10.86 6.85 -6.59
CA ALA A 13 11.85 6.76 -7.67
C ALA A 13 12.61 8.09 -7.87
N ALA A 14 11.94 9.23 -7.74
CA ALA A 14 12.57 10.54 -7.85
C ALA A 14 13.62 10.83 -6.76
N THR A 15 13.54 10.16 -5.60
CA THR A 15 14.55 10.26 -4.53
C THR A 15 15.81 9.43 -4.80
N GLY A 16 15.81 8.56 -5.82
CA GLY A 16 16.88 7.60 -6.09
C GLY A 16 16.86 6.37 -5.17
N ILE A 17 15.85 6.23 -4.31
CA ILE A 17 15.65 5.07 -3.44
C ILE A 17 14.82 4.03 -4.18
N ASN A 18 15.25 2.77 -4.17
CA ASN A 18 14.54 1.67 -4.83
C ASN A 18 13.60 0.89 -3.89
N TRP A 19 13.58 1.22 -2.60
CA TRP A 19 12.79 0.54 -1.59
C TRP A 19 11.73 1.46 -0.99
N ASN A 20 10.55 0.90 -0.79
CA ASN A 20 9.45 1.53 -0.06
C ASN A 20 8.97 0.55 1.00
N PHE A 21 8.80 1.02 2.24
CA PHE A 21 8.33 0.23 3.38
C PHE A 21 6.79 0.20 3.51
N ALA A 22 6.09 0.54 2.43
CA ALA A 22 4.64 0.44 2.29
C ALA A 22 4.23 -0.75 1.39
N PRO A 23 3.00 -1.27 1.53
CA PRO A 23 1.96 -0.85 2.48
C PRO A 23 2.02 -1.60 3.82
N CYS A 24 1.40 -1.04 4.86
CA CYS A 24 1.09 -1.80 6.06
C CYS A 24 -0.11 -2.72 5.80
N LEU A 25 0.07 -4.03 5.97
CA LEU A 25 -0.97 -5.05 5.75
C LEU A 25 -1.59 -5.56 7.06
N ALA A 26 -1.48 -4.78 8.13
CA ALA A 26 -2.14 -5.13 9.37
C ALA A 26 -3.66 -5.20 9.17
N VAL A 27 -4.30 -6.09 9.92
CA VAL A 27 -5.75 -6.27 9.98
C VAL A 27 -6.22 -5.86 11.38
N PRO A 28 -6.41 -4.56 11.66
CA PRO A 28 -6.72 -4.09 13.01
C PRO A 28 -7.99 -4.76 13.53
N GLN A 29 -7.94 -5.30 14.75
CA GLN A 29 -9.10 -5.90 15.43
C GLN A 29 -9.59 -5.08 16.62
N ASP A 30 -8.74 -4.17 17.12
CA ASP A 30 -9.04 -3.28 18.23
C ASP A 30 -8.59 -1.87 17.86
N ILE A 31 -9.54 -0.93 17.82
CA ILE A 31 -9.27 0.47 17.44
C ILE A 31 -8.30 1.18 18.39
N ARG A 32 -8.12 0.65 19.61
CA ARG A 32 -7.17 1.19 20.59
C ARG A 32 -5.72 0.83 20.23
N TRP A 33 -5.50 -0.10 19.30
CA TRP A 33 -4.17 -0.35 18.77
C TRP A 33 -3.66 0.89 18.03
N GLY A 34 -2.56 1.47 18.50
CA GLY A 34 -2.10 2.81 18.08
C GLY A 34 -1.75 2.95 16.59
N ARG A 35 -1.65 1.85 15.85
CA ARG A 35 -1.37 1.83 14.40
C ARG A 35 -2.58 1.38 13.56
N THR A 36 -3.77 1.37 14.15
CA THR A 36 -5.02 1.03 13.44
C THR A 36 -5.19 1.82 12.14
N TYR A 37 -4.76 3.09 12.14
CA TYR A 37 -4.87 3.99 10.99
C TYR A 37 -3.98 3.59 9.79
N GLU A 38 -2.95 2.75 10.00
CA GLU A 38 -2.08 2.29 8.91
C GLU A 38 -2.64 1.06 8.19
N GLY A 39 -3.58 0.33 8.82
CA GLY A 39 -4.25 -0.83 8.22
C GLY A 39 -5.43 -0.42 7.34
N TYR A 40 -5.73 -1.23 6.32
CA TYR A 40 -6.86 -0.95 5.41
C TYR A 40 -8.24 -1.25 6.02
N GLY A 41 -8.30 -2.05 7.09
CA GLY A 41 -9.52 -2.41 7.78
C GLY A 41 -9.42 -3.77 8.48
N GLU A 42 -10.46 -4.11 9.23
CA GLU A 42 -10.54 -5.33 10.03
C GLU A 42 -10.81 -6.61 9.22
N ASN A 43 -11.17 -6.49 7.94
CA ASN A 43 -11.49 -7.61 7.06
C ASN A 43 -10.27 -8.07 6.23
N PRO A 44 -9.78 -9.32 6.40
CA PRO A 44 -8.61 -9.82 5.68
C PRO A 44 -8.75 -9.81 4.15
N HIS A 45 -9.95 -10.09 3.61
CA HIS A 45 -10.18 -10.09 2.16
C HIS A 45 -10.07 -8.69 1.57
N LEU A 46 -10.52 -7.67 2.31
CA LEU A 46 -10.36 -6.27 1.91
C LEU A 46 -8.87 -5.88 1.89
N VAL A 47 -8.14 -6.21 2.96
CA VAL A 47 -6.70 -5.94 3.10
C VAL A 47 -5.91 -6.60 1.97
N ALA A 48 -6.17 -7.87 1.68
CA ALA A 48 -5.50 -8.59 0.60
C ALA A 48 -5.75 -7.94 -0.78
N ARG A 49 -7.00 -7.59 -1.08
CA ARG A 49 -7.38 -6.98 -2.37
C ARG A 49 -6.75 -5.60 -2.57
N LEU A 50 -6.77 -4.75 -1.54
CA LEU A 50 -6.19 -3.40 -1.62
C LEU A 50 -4.66 -3.43 -1.59
N GLY A 51 -4.08 -4.28 -0.75
CA GLY A 51 -2.63 -4.49 -0.67
C GLY A 51 -2.03 -4.99 -1.97
N ALA A 52 -2.64 -6.00 -2.60
CA ALA A 52 -2.18 -6.52 -3.88
C ALA A 52 -2.18 -5.44 -4.98
N ALA A 53 -3.28 -4.67 -5.08
CA ALA A 53 -3.38 -3.59 -6.04
C ALA A 53 -2.35 -2.46 -5.82
N TYR A 54 -1.95 -2.21 -4.56
CA TYR A 54 -0.88 -1.24 -4.24
C TYR A 54 0.50 -1.77 -4.64
N VAL A 55 0.82 -3.01 -4.24
CA VAL A 55 2.14 -3.63 -4.45
C VAL A 55 2.44 -3.80 -5.93
N LEU A 56 1.48 -4.28 -6.74
CA LEU A 56 1.68 -4.45 -8.18
C LEU A 56 2.12 -3.15 -8.85
N VAL A 57 1.39 -2.06 -8.62
CA VAL A 57 1.72 -0.75 -9.23
C VAL A 57 3.03 -0.18 -8.68
N LEU A 58 3.31 -0.37 -7.40
CA LEU A 58 4.56 0.07 -6.79
C LEU A 58 5.79 -0.62 -7.40
N GLN A 59 5.65 -1.89 -7.81
CA GLN A 59 6.69 -2.67 -8.45
C GLN A 59 6.79 -2.45 -9.97
N GLY A 60 5.91 -1.63 -10.54
CA GLY A 60 5.88 -1.30 -11.96
C GLY A 60 4.85 -2.05 -12.78
N ASP A 61 4.17 -3.05 -12.21
CA ASP A 61 3.10 -3.78 -12.86
C ASP A 61 1.82 -2.94 -12.88
N GLY A 62 1.43 -2.47 -14.06
CA GLY A 62 0.27 -1.57 -14.22
C GLY A 62 0.62 -0.08 -14.11
N LEU A 63 1.89 0.31 -14.32
CA LEU A 63 2.27 1.69 -14.64
C LEU A 63 1.86 2.13 -16.06
N GLN A 64 1.34 1.20 -16.88
CA GLN A 64 0.78 1.53 -18.18
C GLN A 64 -0.59 2.21 -18.00
N ALA A 65 -0.70 3.40 -18.60
CA ALA A 65 -1.90 4.23 -18.60
C ALA A 65 -3.06 3.56 -19.34
#